data_AF-A0A9R0YNK1-F1
#
_entry.id   AF-A0A9R0YNK1-F1
#
_cell.length_a   1.000
_cell.length_b   1.000
_cell.length_c   1.000
_cell.angle_alpha   90.00
_cell.angle_beta   90.00
_cell.angle_gamma   90.00
#
_symmetry.space_group_name_H-M   'P 1'
#
loop_
_entity.id
_entity.type
_entity.pdbx_description
1 polymer ?
#
loop_
_entity_poly.entity_id
_entity_poly.type
_entity_poly.pdbx_seq_one_letter_code
_entity_poly.pdbx_strand_id
1 'polypeptide(L)'
;MDALISAALEEVCARLSYGIPVTDLWPALRGALEAAGLPLSPAVKRVLWARLLALPVISLVVGDGDGSPVAPGDPVEKDVGEAERRGVRLVSSAPLRDNFLGMYDHRFAKSELSAVQKAALELVGASRCAPMYI
;
A
#
# COMPACT_ATOMS: atom_id res chain seq x y z
N MET A 1 11.86 11.06 -9.94
CA MET A 1 11.44 9.66 -9.72
C MET A 1 11.17 9.39 -8.25
N ASP A 2 12.03 9.81 -7.33
CA ASP A 2 11.86 9.55 -5.89
C ASP A 2 10.57 10.13 -5.31
N ALA A 3 10.17 11.35 -5.71
CA ALA A 3 8.89 11.93 -5.31
C ALA A 3 7.68 11.06 -5.67
N LEU A 4 7.72 10.38 -6.83
CA LEU A 4 6.66 9.46 -7.25
C LEU A 4 6.67 8.16 -6.44
N ILE A 5 7.86 7.68 -6.05
CA ILE A 5 7.99 6.52 -5.14
C ILE A 5 7.46 6.88 -3.75
N SER A 6 7.78 8.08 -3.23
CA SER A 6 7.24 8.58 -1.97
C SER A 6 5.72 8.69 -2.01
N ALA A 7 5.15 9.28 -3.06
CA ALA A 7 3.70 9.34 -3.22
C ALA A 7 3.05 7.94 -3.28
N ALA A 8 3.66 7.00 -4.00
CA ALA A 8 3.19 5.62 -4.04
C ALA A 8 3.27 4.92 -2.69
N LEU A 9 4.34 5.15 -1.92
CA LEU A 9 4.48 4.62 -0.58
C LEU A 9 3.42 5.22 0.36
N GLU A 10 3.17 6.52 0.28
CA GLU A 10 2.13 7.21 1.05
C GLU A 10 0.74 6.61 0.75
N GLU A 11 0.41 6.38 -0.52
CA GLU A 11 -0.86 5.76 -0.93
C GLU A 11 -1.03 4.33 -0.40
N VAL A 12 0.03 3.52 -0.39
CA VAL A 12 0.02 2.17 0.19
C VAL A 12 -0.17 2.24 1.70
N CYS A 13 0.53 3.15 2.38
CA CYS A 13 0.47 3.28 3.83
C CYS A 13 -0.87 3.84 4.31
N ALA A 14 -1.47 4.77 3.57
CA ALA A 14 -2.76 5.37 3.89
C ALA A 14 -3.90 4.35 3.96
N ARG A 15 -3.79 3.22 3.23
CA ARG A 15 -4.78 2.13 3.25
C ARG A 15 -4.57 1.08 4.33
N LEU A 16 -3.54 1.25 5.17
CA LEU A 16 -3.31 0.44 6.35
C LEU A 16 -3.38 -1.08 6.05
N SER A 17 -4.12 -1.84 6.86
CA SER A 17 -4.22 -3.31 6.79
C SER A 17 -4.97 -3.79 5.54
N TYR A 18 -5.83 -2.94 4.95
CA TYR A 18 -6.56 -3.27 3.72
C TYR A 18 -5.67 -3.33 2.48
N GLY A 19 -4.57 -2.57 2.50
CA GLY A 19 -3.68 -2.37 1.36
C GLY A 19 -4.34 -1.67 0.18
N ILE A 20 -3.57 -1.50 -0.89
CA ILE A 20 -4.05 -0.96 -2.16
C ILE A 20 -4.02 -2.04 -3.26
N PRO A 21 -5.13 -2.32 -3.97
CA PRO A 21 -5.09 -3.10 -5.19
C PRO A 21 -4.16 -2.45 -6.22
N VAL A 22 -3.36 -3.24 -6.95
CA VAL A 22 -2.44 -2.68 -7.96
C VAL A 22 -3.19 -1.84 -8.99
N THR A 23 -4.41 -2.24 -9.36
CA THR A 23 -5.29 -1.50 -10.27
C THR A 23 -5.63 -0.10 -9.77
N ASP A 24 -5.78 0.06 -8.46
CA ASP A 24 -6.25 1.29 -7.81
C ASP A 24 -5.09 2.23 -7.46
N LEU A 25 -3.86 1.71 -7.47
CA LEU A 25 -2.64 2.50 -7.31
C LEU A 25 -2.47 3.54 -8.40
N TRP A 26 -2.73 3.19 -9.66
CA TRP A 26 -2.46 4.12 -10.77
C TRP A 26 -3.39 5.32 -10.81
N PRO A 27 -4.72 5.17 -10.62
CA PRO A 27 -5.61 6.30 -10.43
C PRO A 27 -5.19 7.18 -9.25
N ALA A 28 -4.79 6.58 -8.12
CA ALA A 28 -4.35 7.32 -6.94
C ALA A 28 -3.09 8.16 -7.21
N LEU A 29 -2.18 7.66 -8.06
CA LEU A 29 -0.95 8.36 -8.43
C LEU A 29 -1.09 9.37 -9.55
N ARG A 30 -2.30 9.57 -10.12
CA ARG A 30 -2.50 10.46 -11.27
C ARG A 30 -1.96 11.87 -11.02
N GLY A 31 -2.29 12.47 -9.87
CA GLY A 31 -1.83 13.81 -9.52
C GLY A 31 -0.29 13.89 -9.39
N ALA A 32 0.33 12.88 -8.78
CA ALA A 32 1.80 12.83 -8.65
C ALA A 32 2.51 12.61 -10.00
N LEU A 33 1.91 11.83 -10.90
CA LEU A 33 2.40 11.61 -12.26
C LEU A 33 2.32 12.89 -13.10
N GLU A 34 1.19 13.60 -13.02
CA GLU A 34 0.98 14.87 -13.69
C GLU A 34 1.97 15.93 -13.19
N ALA A 35 2.16 16.05 -11.87
CA ALA A 35 3.13 16.95 -11.28
C ALA A 35 4.58 16.62 -11.68
N ALA A 36 4.89 15.34 -11.91
CA ALA A 36 6.19 14.90 -12.40
C ALA A 36 6.35 15.02 -13.93
N GLY A 37 5.29 15.40 -14.67
CA GLY A 37 5.29 15.44 -16.14
C GLY A 37 5.47 14.06 -16.79
N LEU A 38 5.13 12.98 -16.08
CA LEU A 38 5.35 11.62 -16.54
C LEU A 38 4.03 10.98 -17.01
N PRO A 39 3.96 10.43 -18.23
CA PRO A 39 2.81 9.66 -18.65
C PRO A 39 2.77 8.32 -17.92
N LEU A 40 1.57 7.84 -17.58
CA LEU A 40 1.34 6.48 -17.06
C LEU A 40 1.55 5.43 -18.17
N SER A 41 2.81 5.21 -18.53
CA SER A 41 3.21 4.21 -19.53
C SER A 41 3.53 2.86 -18.87
N PRO A 42 3.49 1.74 -19.62
CA PRO A 42 3.89 0.43 -19.10
C PRO A 42 5.32 0.41 -18.55
N ALA A 43 6.23 1.21 -19.11
CA ALA A 43 7.59 1.33 -18.62
C ALA A 43 7.64 1.99 -17.24
N VAL A 44 6.88 3.07 -17.03
CA VAL A 44 6.78 3.75 -15.73
C VAL A 44 6.17 2.83 -14.67
N LYS A 45 5.08 2.11 -15.00
CA LYS A 45 4.48 1.12 -14.10
C LYS A 45 5.50 0.07 -13.66
N ARG A 46 6.26 -0.51 -14.60
CA ARG A 46 7.26 -1.54 -14.32
C ARG A 46 8.38 -1.03 -13.41
N VAL A 47 8.90 0.17 -13.68
CA VAL A 47 9.94 0.78 -12.86
C VAL A 47 9.42 1.08 -11.45
N LEU A 48 8.21 1.64 -11.32
CA LEU A 48 7.62 1.92 -10.02
C LEU A 48 7.37 0.64 -9.23
N TRP A 49 6.82 -0.40 -9.88
CA TRP A 49 6.59 -1.71 -9.30
C TRP A 49 7.88 -2.31 -8.72
N ALA A 50 8.94 -2.38 -9.53
CA ALA A 50 10.22 -2.92 -9.10
C ALA A 50 10.83 -2.11 -7.93
N ARG A 51 10.66 -0.78 -7.92
CA ARG A 51 11.16 0.08 -6.84
C ARG A 51 10.37 -0.07 -5.55
N LEU A 52 9.05 -0.22 -5.62
CA LEU A 52 8.20 -0.47 -4.45
C LEU A 52 8.52 -1.82 -3.81
N LEU A 53 8.68 -2.88 -4.62
CA LEU A 53 9.03 -4.21 -4.11
C LEU A 53 10.45 -4.32 -3.56
N ALA A 54 11.35 -3.43 -3.97
CA ALA A 54 12.67 -3.34 -3.36
C ALA A 54 12.64 -2.75 -1.93
N LEU A 55 11.52 -2.15 -1.49
CA LEU A 55 11.38 -1.64 -0.14
C LEU A 55 11.01 -2.79 0.81
N PRO A 56 11.78 -3.05 1.87
CA PRO A 56 11.53 -4.17 2.79
C PRO A 56 10.29 -3.98 3.67
N VAL A 57 9.64 -2.82 3.56
CA VAL A 57 8.41 -2.47 4.28
C VAL A 57 7.15 -2.71 3.45
N ILE A 58 7.29 -3.17 2.21
CA ILE A 58 6.18 -3.47 1.31
C ILE A 58 6.09 -4.99 1.10
N SER A 59 4.88 -5.51 1.22
CA SER A 59 4.55 -6.91 0.93
C SER A 59 3.43 -7.01 -0.07
N LEU A 60 3.39 -8.13 -0.78
CA LEU A 60 2.30 -8.46 -1.70
C LEU A 60 1.38 -9.50 -1.09
N VAL A 61 0.08 -9.25 -1.18
CA VAL A 61 -0.96 -10.20 -0.75
C VAL A 61 -1.96 -10.45 -1.88
N VAL A 62 -2.49 -11.66 -1.95
CA VAL A 62 -3.52 -12.07 -2.92
C VAL A 62 -4.82 -12.30 -2.17
N GLY A 63 -5.93 -11.80 -2.72
CA GLY A 63 -7.27 -11.96 -2.18
C GLY A 63 -7.77 -10.77 -1.36
N ASP A 64 -8.99 -10.90 -0.83
CA ASP A 64 -9.65 -9.87 -0.03
C ASP A 64 -9.44 -10.11 1.47
N GLY A 65 -9.33 -9.04 2.27
CA GLY A 65 -9.16 -9.12 3.72
C GLY A 65 -7.75 -9.55 4.14
N ASP A 66 -7.64 -10.60 4.96
CA ASP A 66 -6.38 -11.23 5.39
C ASP A 66 -5.77 -12.05 4.25
N GLY A 67 -5.50 -11.40 3.12
CA GLY A 67 -4.97 -12.02 1.91
C GLY A 67 -3.69 -12.82 2.19
N SER A 68 -3.50 -13.90 1.43
CA SER A 68 -2.31 -14.74 1.58
C SER A 68 -1.09 -14.04 0.98
N PRO A 69 0.06 -14.03 1.67
CA PRO A 69 1.27 -13.46 1.13
C PRO A 69 1.68 -14.18 -0.15
N VAL A 70 2.12 -13.41 -1.14
CA VAL A 70 2.67 -13.95 -2.39
C VAL A 70 3.94 -14.74 -2.10
N ALA A 71 4.05 -15.93 -2.70
CA ALA A 71 5.23 -16.76 -2.55
C ALA A 71 6.46 -16.12 -3.22
N PRO A 72 7.66 -16.22 -2.62
CA PRO A 72 8.88 -15.72 -3.25
C PRO A 72 9.10 -16.32 -4.64
N GLY A 73 9.41 -15.49 -5.63
CA GLY A 73 9.64 -15.93 -7.01
C GLY A 73 8.36 -16.11 -7.84
N ASP A 74 7.19 -15.76 -7.31
CA ASP A 74 5.94 -15.71 -8.06
C ASP A 74 6.06 -14.70 -9.24
N PRO A 75 5.54 -15.03 -10.44
CA PRO A 75 5.51 -14.13 -11.59
C PRO A 75 5.02 -12.71 -11.31
N VAL A 76 4.12 -12.50 -10.33
CA VAL A 76 3.59 -11.17 -9.97
C VAL A 76 4.66 -10.21 -9.43
N GLU A 77 5.77 -10.72 -8.89
CA GLU A 77 6.89 -9.87 -8.45
C GLU A 77 7.59 -9.18 -9.64
N LYS A 78 7.54 -9.80 -10.81
CA LYS A 78 8.22 -9.33 -12.03
C LYS A 78 7.28 -8.68 -13.04
N ASP A 79 6.02 -9.14 -13.07
CA ASP A 79 5.00 -8.65 -13.99
C ASP A 79 3.85 -7.96 -13.23
N VAL A 80 3.86 -6.62 -13.30
CA VAL A 80 2.80 -5.78 -12.75
C VAL A 80 1.44 -6.06 -13.40
N GLY A 81 1.41 -6.47 -14.68
CA GLY A 81 0.17 -6.82 -15.36
C GLY A 81 -0.43 -8.13 -14.84
N GLU A 82 0.41 -9.09 -14.44
CA GLU A 82 -0.04 -10.31 -13.77
C GLU A 82 -0.55 -10.00 -12.36
N ALA A 83 0.10 -9.07 -11.66
CA ALA A 83 -0.35 -8.59 -10.36
C ALA A 83 -1.73 -7.89 -10.46
N GLU A 84 -1.95 -7.06 -11.48
CA GLU A 84 -3.24 -6.45 -11.77
C GLU A 84 -4.32 -7.52 -12.06
N ARG A 85 -4.02 -8.51 -12.91
CA ARG A 85 -4.97 -9.58 -13.27
C ARG A 85 -5.39 -10.43 -12.08
N ARG A 86 -4.46 -10.72 -11.18
CA ARG A 86 -4.70 -11.55 -9.99
C ARG A 86 -5.28 -10.79 -8.81
N GLY A 87 -5.57 -9.49 -8.96
CA GLY A 87 -6.11 -8.67 -7.87
C GLY A 87 -5.14 -8.55 -6.70
N VAL A 88 -3.84 -8.52 -6.97
CA VAL A 88 -2.80 -8.40 -5.94
C VAL A 88 -2.93 -7.04 -5.25
N ARG A 89 -2.61 -7.00 -3.97
CA ARG A 89 -2.56 -5.78 -3.17
C ARG A 89 -1.16 -5.54 -2.63
N LEU A 90 -0.77 -4.28 -2.60
CA LEU A 90 0.40 -3.80 -1.87
C LEU A 90 -0.04 -3.46 -0.44
N VAL A 91 0.67 -4.02 0.53
CA VAL A 91 0.44 -3.78 1.96
C VAL A 91 1.73 -3.32 2.60
N SER A 92 1.65 -2.29 3.42
CA SER A 92 2.78 -1.82 4.22
C SER A 92 2.96 -2.68 5.47
N SER A 93 4.19 -2.79 5.97
CA SER A 93 4.50 -3.56 7.18
C SER A 93 3.74 -3.05 8.41
N ALA A 94 3.42 -3.93 9.36
CA ALA A 94 2.69 -3.55 10.57
C ALA A 94 3.32 -2.36 11.34
N PRO A 95 4.66 -2.30 11.53
CA PRO A 95 5.28 -1.14 12.18
C PRO A 95 5.06 0.18 11.42
N LEU A 96 5.04 0.13 10.08
CA LEU A 96 4.83 1.33 9.26
C LEU A 96 3.36 1.78 9.31
N ARG A 97 2.40 0.85 9.31
CA ARG A 97 0.98 1.16 9.52
C ARG A 97 0.72 1.78 10.88
N ASP A 98 1.38 1.25 11.90
CA ASP A 98 1.25 1.76 13.27
C ASP A 98 1.72 3.22 13.36
N ASN A 99 2.79 3.59 12.67
CA ASN A 99 3.22 4.99 12.54
C ASN A 99 2.15 5.87 11.87
N PHE A 100 1.50 5.38 10.81
CA PHE A 100 0.41 6.11 10.13
C PHE A 100 -0.86 6.27 10.99
N LEU A 101 -1.04 5.43 12.00
CA LEU A 101 -2.06 5.57 13.05
C LEU A 101 -1.62 6.49 14.20
N GLY A 102 -0.43 7.08 14.12
CA GLY A 102 0.13 7.92 15.19
C GLY A 102 0.74 7.13 16.35
N MET A 103 0.93 5.82 16.22
CA MET A 103 1.40 4.92 17.29
C MET A 103 2.94 4.77 17.30
N TYR A 104 3.65 5.90 17.30
CA TYR A 104 5.13 5.94 17.22
C TYR A 104 5.83 5.35 18.46
N ASP A 105 5.27 5.59 19.65
CA ASP A 105 5.90 5.30 20.94
C ASP A 105 5.23 4.15 21.71
N HIS A 106 4.59 3.19 21.02
CA HIS A 106 3.99 2.04 21.71
C HIS A 106 4.98 1.27 22.59
N ARG A 107 6.29 1.32 22.26
CA ARG A 107 7.39 0.76 23.07
C ARG A 107 7.64 1.49 24.41
N PHE A 108 7.18 2.73 24.53
CA PHE A 108 7.29 3.57 25.74
C PHE A 108 5.94 3.80 26.42
N ALA A 109 4.84 3.33 25.83
CA ALA A 109 3.52 3.42 26.40
C ALA A 109 3.40 2.52 27.64
N LYS A 110 2.80 3.04 28.72
CA LYS A 110 2.57 2.26 29.96
C LYS A 110 1.50 1.18 29.80
N SER A 111 0.70 1.27 28.74
CA SER A 111 -0.37 0.33 28.41
C SER A 111 -0.49 0.21 26.90
N GLU A 112 -0.64 -1.01 26.40
CA GLU A 112 -0.92 -1.28 24.99
C GLU A 112 -2.39 -1.03 24.65
N LEU A 113 -2.66 -0.64 23.41
CA LEU A 113 -4.02 -0.60 22.88
C LEU A 113 -4.56 -2.03 22.75
N SER A 114 -5.82 -2.22 23.13
CA SER A 114 -6.48 -3.50 22.88
C SER A 114 -6.65 -3.73 21.38
N ALA A 115 -6.77 -5.00 20.97
CA ALA A 115 -7.02 -5.36 19.57
C ALA A 115 -8.26 -4.64 18.99
N VAL A 116 -9.31 -4.47 19.81
CA VAL A 116 -10.55 -3.77 19.40
C VAL A 116 -10.28 -2.28 19.16
N GLN A 117 -9.50 -1.63 20.03
CA GLN A 117 -9.17 -0.22 19.86
C GLN A 117 -8.30 0.01 18.61
N LYS A 118 -7.33 -0.88 18.37
CA LYS A 118 -6.49 -0.83 17.16
C LYS A 118 -7.33 -1.04 15.90
N ALA A 119 -8.21 -2.03 15.89
CA ALA A 119 -9.12 -2.28 14.77
C ALA A 119 -10.05 -1.07 14.49
N ALA A 120 -10.55 -0.42 15.54
CA ALA A 120 -11.35 0.79 15.39
C ALA A 120 -10.55 1.94 14.75
N LEU A 121 -9.29 2.14 15.16
CA LEU A 121 -8.42 3.13 14.53
C LEU A 121 -8.09 2.80 13.08
N GLU A 122 -7.87 1.52 12.75
CA GLU A 122 -7.67 1.08 11.37
C GLU A 122 -8.90 1.38 10.49
N LEU A 123 -10.11 1.13 11.00
CA LEU A 123 -11.35 1.46 10.31
C LEU A 123 -11.49 2.97 10.07
N VAL A 124 -11.24 3.78 11.11
CA VAL A 124 -11.30 5.25 10.99
C VAL A 124 -10.25 5.75 10.01
N GLY A 125 -9.02 5.24 10.08
CA GLY A 125 -7.94 5.62 9.17
C GLY A 125 -8.26 5.26 7.72
N ALA A 126 -8.72 4.02 7.47
CA ALA A 126 -9.07 3.53 6.14
C ALA A 126 -10.28 4.24 5.52
N SER A 127 -11.20 4.77 6.33
CA SER A 127 -12.38 5.52 5.84
C SER A 127 -12.01 6.74 4.98
N ARG A 128 -10.82 7.30 5.18
CA ARG A 128 -10.29 8.42 4.38
C ARG A 128 -9.95 8.04 2.94
N CYS A 129 -9.72 6.75 2.70
CA CYS A 129 -9.29 6.20 1.43
C CYS A 129 -10.38 5.37 0.74
N ALA A 130 -11.55 5.21 1.38
CA ALA A 130 -12.68 4.54 0.77
C ALA A 130 -13.17 5.36 -0.44
N PRO A 131 -13.34 4.76 -1.63
CA PRO A 131 -14.11 5.41 -2.67
C PRO A 131 -15.52 5.63 -2.12
N MET A 132 -15.95 6.88 -2.05
CA MET A 132 -17.33 7.25 -1.79
C MET A 132 -18.16 6.70 -2.96
N TYR A 133 -18.61 5.45 -2.85
CA TYR A 133 -19.72 4.98 -3.67
C TYR A 133 -20.98 5.66 -3.11
N ILE A 134 -21.29 6.84 -3.64
CA ILE A 134 -22.61 7.46 -3.59
C ILE A 134 -23.24 7.24 -4.97
#